data_AF-A7T6K8-F1
#
_entry.id   AF-A7T6K8-F1
#
_cell.length_a   1.000
_cell.length_b   1.000
_cell.length_c   1.000
_cell.angle_alpha   90.00
_cell.angle_beta   90.00
_cell.angle_gamma   90.00
#
_symmetry.space_group_name_H-M   'P 1'
#
loop_
_entity.id
_entity.type
_entity.pdbx_description
1 polymer ?
#
loop_
_entity_poly.entity_id
_entity_poly.type
_entity_poly.pdbx_seq_one_letter_code
_entity_poly.pdbx_strand_id
1 'polypeptide(L)'
;MRKNETLFDQHVLPDNYIVVRLDGKGFTKLTKESLDLEKPFDIRFHDAMVATTKHLLTVGFKVIYAYTQSDEISLLIDKDDNTFNRKVRKINSVLAGEASAFFSMYFNKLSVLDCRTICIPNIEMLLDYFCWRQEDAHRNSLSAYCYWTLRNNGNSYIEATKKTEKLSVSDKNELLFQHGINYNSVPSWQKRGVGMFYESIDRKGIN
;
A
#
# COMPACT_ATOMS: atom_id res chain seq x y z
N MET A 1 21.33 27.15 1.19
CA MET A 1 19.97 27.05 1.77
C MET A 1 19.94 27.96 2.99
N ARG A 2 18.89 28.78 3.19
CA ARG A 2 18.86 29.73 4.33
C ARG A 2 18.74 28.97 5.64
N LYS A 3 19.35 29.44 6.73
CA LYS A 3 19.38 28.74 8.04
C LYS A 3 17.98 28.28 8.52
N ASN A 4 16.96 29.07 8.25
CA ASN A 4 15.58 28.77 8.64
C ASN A 4 14.95 27.61 7.86
N GLU A 5 15.40 27.34 6.62
CA GLU A 5 14.90 26.22 5.80
C GLU A 5 15.48 24.86 6.24
N THR A 6 16.63 24.88 6.91
CA THR A 6 17.35 23.67 7.37
C THR A 6 17.15 23.37 8.85
N LEU A 7 16.45 24.22 9.59
CA LEU A 7 16.33 24.13 11.05
C LEU A 7 15.73 22.79 11.52
N PHE A 8 14.84 22.21 10.71
CA PHE A 8 14.16 20.95 11.00
C PHE A 8 14.49 19.84 10.00
N ASP A 9 15.60 19.96 9.26
CA ASP A 9 16.00 18.93 8.30
C ASP A 9 16.44 17.66 9.05
N GLN A 10 15.58 16.64 9.04
CA GLN A 10 15.88 15.30 9.51
C GLN A 10 16.51 14.46 8.38
N HIS A 11 17.47 13.61 8.75
CA HIS A 11 18.19 12.76 7.82
C HIS A 11 18.11 11.31 8.31
N VAL A 12 17.99 10.36 7.38
CA VAL A 12 18.15 8.95 7.72
C VAL A 12 19.63 8.63 7.83
N LEU A 13 20.04 8.05 8.96
CA LEU A 13 21.44 7.71 9.20
C LEU A 13 21.96 6.72 8.14
N PRO A 14 23.28 6.75 7.84
CA PRO A 14 23.92 5.70 7.05
C PRO A 14 23.68 4.31 7.63
N ASP A 15 23.84 3.28 6.81
CA ASP A 15 23.67 1.86 7.14
C ASP A 15 22.26 1.41 7.56
N ASN A 16 21.32 2.35 7.72
CA ASN A 16 19.93 2.04 7.97
C ASN A 16 19.17 1.84 6.67
N TYR A 17 18.28 0.85 6.67
CA TYR A 17 17.28 0.71 5.62
C TYR A 17 16.27 1.85 5.71
N ILE A 18 15.84 2.33 4.55
CA ILE A 18 14.82 3.36 4.44
C ILE A 18 13.56 2.68 3.91
N VAL A 19 12.53 2.61 4.74
CA VAL A 19 11.18 2.25 4.27
C VAL A 19 10.36 3.52 4.15
N VAL A 20 9.73 3.71 3.00
CA VAL A 20 8.81 4.82 2.76
C VAL A 20 7.42 4.26 2.58
N ARG A 21 6.49 4.70 3.44
CA ARG A 21 5.09 4.30 3.37
C ARG A 21 4.23 5.46 2.92
N LEU A 22 3.45 5.23 1.86
CA LEU A 22 2.48 6.16 1.30
C LEU A 22 1.08 5.61 1.53
N ASP A 23 0.13 6.48 1.91
CA ASP A 23 -1.25 6.10 2.23
C ASP A 23 -2.24 7.10 1.62
N GLY A 24 -3.34 6.59 1.05
CA GLY A 24 -4.38 7.39 0.42
C GLY A 24 -5.14 8.31 1.39
N LYS A 25 -4.90 9.63 1.31
CA LYS A 25 -5.59 10.60 2.15
C LYS A 25 -7.07 10.71 1.77
N GLY A 26 -7.94 10.12 2.59
CA GLY A 26 -9.39 10.22 2.41
C GLY A 26 -9.93 9.35 1.29
N PHE A 27 -9.22 8.28 0.92
CA PHE A 27 -9.61 7.38 -0.17
C PHE A 27 -10.93 6.67 0.08
N THR A 28 -11.32 6.44 1.34
CA THR A 28 -12.66 5.94 1.68
C THR A 28 -13.78 6.83 1.12
N LYS A 29 -13.59 8.15 1.10
CA LYS A 29 -14.56 9.10 0.53
C LYS A 29 -14.47 9.12 -0.99
N LEU A 30 -13.24 9.21 -1.51
CA LEU A 30 -12.97 9.22 -2.97
C LEU A 30 -13.57 7.99 -3.68
N THR A 31 -13.35 6.80 -3.12
CA THR A 31 -13.82 5.52 -3.66
C THR A 31 -15.32 5.24 -3.46
N LYS A 32 -16.01 6.04 -2.64
CA LYS A 32 -17.46 5.93 -2.44
C LYS A 32 -18.24 6.95 -3.24
N GLU A 33 -17.69 8.16 -3.37
CA GLU A 33 -18.42 9.30 -3.95
C GLU A 33 -18.01 9.61 -5.39
N SER A 34 -16.77 9.30 -5.79
CA SER A 34 -16.19 9.78 -7.04
C SER A 34 -15.75 8.69 -8.01
N LEU A 35 -15.45 7.50 -7.49
CA LEU A 35 -15.04 6.35 -8.27
C LEU A 35 -16.09 5.26 -8.03
N ASP A 36 -16.92 5.00 -9.03
CA ASP A 36 -17.95 3.95 -9.00
C ASP A 36 -17.30 2.56 -9.03
N LEU A 37 -16.68 2.18 -7.91
CA LEU A 37 -15.84 1.01 -7.75
C LEU A 37 -16.61 -0.15 -7.13
N GLU A 38 -16.32 -1.35 -7.63
CA GLU A 38 -16.79 -2.61 -7.07
C GLU A 38 -16.33 -2.78 -5.62
N LYS A 39 -17.15 -3.48 -4.83
CA LYS A 39 -16.91 -3.75 -3.41
C LYS A 39 -16.97 -5.26 -3.18
N PRO A 40 -16.12 -5.84 -2.32
CA PRO A 40 -15.10 -5.18 -1.48
C PRO A 40 -13.85 -4.72 -2.23
N PHE A 41 -13.56 -5.28 -3.41
CA PHE A 41 -12.36 -5.00 -4.19
C PHE A 41 -12.71 -4.68 -5.62
N ASP A 42 -11.99 -3.74 -6.22
CA ASP A 42 -12.12 -3.35 -7.62
C ASP A 42 -10.77 -3.50 -8.32
N ILE A 43 -10.76 -4.20 -9.47
CA ILE A 43 -9.54 -4.46 -10.22
C ILE A 43 -8.92 -3.19 -10.80
N ARG A 44 -9.73 -2.19 -11.17
CA ARG A 44 -9.23 -0.92 -11.72
C ARG A 44 -8.49 -0.12 -10.67
N PHE A 45 -8.99 -0.12 -9.43
CA PHE A 45 -8.31 0.50 -8.30
C PHE A 45 -7.02 -0.23 -7.96
N HIS A 46 -7.06 -1.56 -7.95
CA HIS A 46 -5.86 -2.39 -7.80
C HIS A 46 -4.79 -2.06 -8.85
N ASP A 47 -5.17 -2.06 -10.14
CA ASP A 47 -4.28 -1.78 -11.24
C ASP A 47 -3.69 -0.37 -11.18
N ALA A 48 -4.47 0.62 -10.73
CA ALA A 48 -4.01 1.98 -10.50
C ALA A 48 -2.91 2.04 -9.42
N MET A 49 -3.11 1.35 -8.30
CA MET A 49 -2.13 1.28 -7.20
C MET A 49 -0.86 0.53 -7.62
N VAL A 50 -1.03 -0.56 -8.36
CA VAL A 50 0.08 -1.32 -8.96
C VAL A 50 0.86 -0.46 -9.96
N ALA A 51 0.18 0.25 -10.86
CA ALA A 51 0.82 1.13 -11.83
C ALA A 51 1.56 2.29 -11.14
N THR A 52 0.95 2.89 -10.12
CA THR A 52 1.57 3.94 -9.31
C THR A 52 2.81 3.41 -8.58
N THR A 53 2.75 2.20 -8.03
CA THR A 53 3.90 1.56 -7.37
C THR A 53 5.03 1.31 -8.37
N LYS A 54 4.71 0.80 -9.58
CA LYS A 54 5.69 0.62 -10.65
C LYS A 54 6.35 1.93 -11.09
N HIS A 55 5.58 3.01 -11.18
CA HIS A 55 6.13 4.34 -11.46
C HIS A 55 7.16 4.73 -10.41
N LEU A 56 6.83 4.60 -9.13
CA LEU A 56 7.73 4.94 -8.01
C LEU A 56 9.02 4.12 -7.95
N LEU A 57 9.06 2.93 -8.57
CA LEU A 57 10.31 2.17 -8.70
C LEU A 57 11.33 2.86 -9.63
N THR A 58 10.91 3.84 -10.43
CA THR A 58 11.72 4.46 -11.50
C THR A 58 11.97 5.97 -11.33
N VAL A 59 11.47 6.59 -10.25
CA VAL A 59 11.55 8.06 -10.03
C VAL A 59 12.87 8.55 -9.43
N GLY A 60 13.96 7.82 -9.66
CA GLY A 60 15.32 8.24 -9.29
C GLY A 60 15.80 7.88 -7.88
N PHE A 61 14.97 7.20 -7.07
CA PHE A 61 15.43 6.53 -5.85
C PHE A 61 15.81 5.09 -6.17
N LYS A 62 16.86 4.56 -5.53
CA LYS A 62 17.25 3.15 -5.63
C LYS A 62 16.31 2.27 -4.79
N VAL A 63 15.08 2.10 -5.26
CA VAL A 63 14.08 1.21 -4.63
C VAL A 63 14.40 -0.24 -4.99
N ILE A 64 14.58 -1.09 -3.99
CA ILE A 64 14.95 -2.52 -4.18
C ILE A 64 13.76 -3.47 -4.03
N TYR A 65 12.73 -3.04 -3.28
CA TYR A 65 11.49 -3.77 -3.13
C TYR A 65 10.34 -2.78 -2.93
N ALA A 66 9.16 -3.12 -3.45
CA ALA A 66 7.94 -2.39 -3.17
C ALA A 66 6.80 -3.35 -2.86
N TYR A 67 5.88 -2.91 -2.03
CA TYR A 67 4.69 -3.65 -1.64
C TYR A 67 3.48 -2.72 -1.66
N THR A 68 2.36 -3.15 -2.24
CA THR A 68 1.11 -2.38 -2.19
C THR A 68 -0.08 -3.27 -1.81
N GLN A 69 -0.96 -2.70 -1.01
CA GLN A 69 -2.24 -3.28 -0.61
C GLN A 69 -3.23 -2.16 -0.33
N SER A 70 -4.48 -2.33 -0.79
CA SER A 70 -5.51 -1.30 -0.67
C SER A 70 -4.96 0.01 -1.27
N ASP A 71 -4.99 1.08 -0.49
CA ASP A 71 -4.53 2.43 -0.76
C ASP A 71 -3.13 2.73 -0.17
N GLU A 72 -2.42 1.70 0.32
CA GLU A 72 -1.06 1.82 0.88
C GLU A 72 0.00 1.32 -0.12
N ILE A 73 1.14 2.02 -0.16
CA ILE A 73 2.37 1.61 -0.85
C ILE A 73 3.53 1.69 0.15
N SER A 74 4.30 0.62 0.28
CA SER A 74 5.55 0.57 1.04
C SER A 74 6.72 0.34 0.09
N LEU A 75 7.67 1.28 0.05
CA LEU A 75 8.90 1.20 -0.74
C LEU A 75 10.08 0.94 0.18
N LEU A 76 10.93 -0.02 -0.17
CA LEU A 76 12.23 -0.23 0.46
C LEU A 76 13.30 0.40 -0.43
N ILE A 77 13.89 1.48 0.05
CA ILE A 77 15.05 2.12 -0.59
C ILE A 77 16.32 1.48 -0.04
N ASP A 78 17.27 1.23 -0.94
CA ASP A 78 18.57 0.67 -0.65
C ASP A 78 19.32 1.49 0.42
N LYS A 79 20.01 0.80 1.33
CA LYS A 79 20.74 1.44 2.43
C LYS A 79 21.83 2.42 1.94
N ASP A 80 22.39 2.18 0.75
CA ASP A 80 23.47 2.99 0.19
C ASP A 80 22.94 4.12 -0.72
N ASP A 81 21.61 4.24 -0.87
CA ASP A 81 21.00 5.36 -1.58
C ASP A 81 21.27 6.68 -0.84
N ASN A 82 21.84 7.64 -1.56
CA ASN A 82 22.16 8.97 -1.06
C ASN A 82 21.33 10.07 -1.74
N THR A 83 20.21 9.71 -2.37
CA THR A 83 19.33 10.64 -3.06
C THR A 83 18.86 11.74 -2.10
N PHE A 84 19.00 12.99 -2.52
CA PHE A 84 18.75 14.18 -1.70
C PHE A 84 19.46 14.20 -0.34
N ASN A 85 20.63 13.57 -0.23
CA ASN A 85 21.38 13.39 1.02
C ASN A 85 20.52 12.74 2.12
N ARG A 86 19.60 11.83 1.76
CA ARG A 86 18.75 11.09 2.73
C ARG A 86 17.87 12.00 3.60
N LYS A 87 17.55 13.20 3.11
CA LYS A 87 16.68 14.17 3.78
C LYS A 87 15.24 13.66 3.80
N VAL A 88 14.71 13.36 4.98
CA VAL A 88 13.34 12.86 5.18
C VAL A 88 12.29 13.75 4.51
N ARG A 89 12.44 15.07 4.63
CA ARG A 89 11.54 16.03 3.99
C ARG A 89 11.52 15.90 2.46
N LYS A 90 12.67 15.67 1.82
CA LYS A 90 12.77 15.52 0.36
C LYS A 90 12.24 14.16 -0.10
N ILE A 91 12.58 13.09 0.62
CA ILE A 91 12.02 11.75 0.39
C ILE A 91 10.48 11.83 0.43
N ASN A 92 9.92 12.33 1.53
CA ASN A 92 8.47 12.38 1.71
C ASN A 92 7.77 13.26 0.68
N SER A 93 8.26 14.49 0.46
CA SER A 93 7.58 15.44 -0.44
C SER A 93 7.66 15.01 -1.91
N VAL A 94 8.78 14.47 -2.36
CA VAL A 94 8.94 14.02 -3.76
C VAL A 94 8.11 12.76 -3.99
N LEU A 95 8.23 11.74 -3.15
CA LEU A 95 7.49 10.48 -3.35
C LEU A 95 5.98 10.67 -3.20
N ALA A 96 5.51 11.45 -2.22
CA ALA A 96 4.10 11.80 -2.12
C ALA A 96 3.59 12.55 -3.36
N GLY A 97 4.39 13.50 -3.86
CA GLY A 97 4.07 14.28 -5.06
C GLY A 97 3.95 13.40 -6.30
N GLU A 98 4.96 12.56 -6.56
CA GLU A 98 4.97 11.60 -7.68
C GLU A 98 3.79 10.65 -7.62
N ALA A 99 3.55 10.03 -6.45
CA ALA A 99 2.44 9.10 -6.28
C ALA A 99 1.08 9.77 -6.49
N SER A 100 0.88 10.95 -5.89
CA SER A 100 -0.37 11.69 -5.99
C SER A 100 -0.64 12.14 -7.42
N ALA A 101 0.38 12.65 -8.13
CA ALA A 101 0.25 13.09 -9.51
C ALA A 101 -0.07 11.91 -10.43
N PHE A 102 0.69 10.82 -10.35
CA PHE A 102 0.50 9.65 -11.21
C PHE A 102 -0.86 8.99 -10.96
N PHE A 103 -1.23 8.77 -9.70
CA PHE A 103 -2.52 8.19 -9.36
C PHE A 103 -3.69 9.08 -9.79
N SER A 104 -3.57 10.40 -9.59
CA SER A 104 -4.60 11.35 -10.02
C SER A 104 -4.83 11.33 -11.52
N MET A 105 -3.76 11.18 -12.31
CA MET A 105 -3.85 11.04 -13.77
C MET A 105 -4.53 9.73 -14.17
N TYR A 106 -4.28 8.63 -13.45
CA TYR A 106 -4.87 7.33 -13.75
C TYR A 106 -6.41 7.35 -13.74
N PHE A 107 -7.00 8.00 -12.73
CA PHE A 107 -8.45 8.13 -12.61
C PHE A 107 -9.03 9.44 -13.13
N ASN A 108 -8.18 10.37 -13.56
CA ASN A 108 -8.56 11.77 -13.85
C ASN A 108 -9.35 12.41 -12.69
N LYS A 109 -8.90 12.17 -11.46
CA LYS A 109 -9.52 12.66 -10.22
C LYS A 109 -8.44 13.08 -9.23
N LEU A 110 -8.64 14.21 -8.58
CA LEU A 110 -7.72 14.69 -7.55
C LEU A 110 -7.62 13.67 -6.42
N SER A 111 -6.41 13.13 -6.26
CA SER A 111 -6.08 12.12 -5.28
C SER A 111 -4.77 12.50 -4.61
N VAL A 112 -4.71 12.37 -3.29
CA VAL A 112 -3.55 12.78 -2.49
C VAL A 112 -3.10 11.58 -1.66
N LEU A 113 -1.82 11.27 -1.72
CA LEU A 113 -1.18 10.32 -0.83
C LEU A 113 -0.36 11.08 0.22
N ASP A 114 -0.46 10.64 1.47
CA ASP A 114 0.52 11.00 2.49
C ASP A 114 1.81 10.20 2.29
N CYS A 115 2.88 10.59 2.99
CA CYS A 115 4.12 9.85 2.95
C CYS A 115 4.86 9.98 4.28
N ARG A 116 5.36 8.86 4.78
CA ARG A 116 6.21 8.80 5.98
C ARG A 116 7.44 7.94 5.72
N THR A 117 8.58 8.40 6.20
CA THR A 117 9.85 7.66 6.16
C THR A 117 10.05 6.96 7.49
N ILE A 118 10.44 5.69 7.44
CA ILE A 118 10.71 4.80 8.56
C ILE A 118 12.17 4.35 8.43
N CYS A 119 12.94 4.60 9.47
CA CYS A 119 14.33 4.16 9.57
C CYS A 119 14.37 2.79 10.24
N ILE A 120 14.94 1.79 9.56
CA ILE A 120 15.01 0.42 10.08
C ILE A 120 16.48 -0.01 10.19
N PRO A 121 16.98 -0.37 11.39
CA PRO A 121 18.41 -0.54 11.65
C PRO A 121 18.97 -1.89 11.20
N ASN A 122 18.14 -2.92 11.04
CA ASN A 122 18.60 -4.26 10.70
C ASN A 122 17.58 -5.02 9.84
N ILE A 123 18.03 -6.14 9.27
CA ILE A 123 17.24 -6.96 8.35
C ILE A 123 16.07 -7.67 9.04
N GLU A 124 16.19 -8.05 10.31
CA GLU A 124 15.13 -8.74 11.05
C GLU A 124 13.91 -7.85 11.21
N MET A 125 14.12 -6.60 11.64
CA MET A 125 13.06 -5.59 11.76
C MET A 125 12.47 -5.20 10.40
N LEU A 126 13.27 -5.29 9.33
CA LEU A 126 12.80 -5.02 7.97
C LEU A 126 11.85 -6.12 7.49
N LEU A 127 12.22 -7.39 7.72
CA LEU A 127 11.39 -8.53 7.40
C LEU A 127 10.11 -8.52 8.25
N ASP A 128 10.23 -8.25 9.56
CA ASP A 128 9.09 -8.11 10.46
C ASP A 128 8.11 -7.03 9.98
N TYR A 129 8.62 -5.88 9.54
CA TYR A 129 7.80 -4.83 8.95
C TYR A 129 6.96 -5.33 7.77
N PHE A 130 7.57 -5.98 6.76
CA PHE A 130 6.83 -6.44 5.58
C PHE A 130 5.92 -7.64 5.88
N CYS A 131 6.30 -8.53 6.79
CA CYS A 131 5.42 -9.58 7.31
C CYS A 131 4.17 -8.98 7.97
N TRP A 132 4.35 -7.97 8.82
CA TRP A 132 3.26 -7.24 9.45
C TRP A 132 2.35 -6.55 8.43
N ARG A 133 2.91 -5.92 7.38
CA ARG A 133 2.10 -5.34 6.28
C ARG A 133 1.27 -6.39 5.55
N GLN A 134 1.81 -7.58 5.32
CA GLN A 134 1.07 -8.66 4.67
C GLN A 134 0.01 -9.28 5.58
N GLU A 135 0.27 -9.39 6.88
CA GLU A 135 -0.73 -9.84 7.85
C GLU A 135 -1.89 -8.84 7.97
N ASP A 136 -1.58 -7.55 8.00
CA ASP A 136 -2.58 -6.48 8.01
C ASP A 136 -3.45 -6.53 6.76
N ALA A 137 -2.85 -6.72 5.58
CA ALA A 137 -3.56 -6.93 4.32
C ALA A 137 -4.57 -8.08 4.40
N HIS A 138 -4.15 -9.22 4.92
CA HIS A 138 -5.00 -10.40 5.08
C HIS A 138 -6.17 -10.13 6.04
N ARG A 139 -5.90 -9.50 7.18
CA ARG A 139 -6.91 -9.16 8.19
C ARG A 139 -7.94 -8.17 7.64
N ASN A 140 -7.48 -7.13 6.94
CA ASN A 140 -8.32 -6.11 6.33
C ASN A 140 -9.19 -6.71 5.22
N SER A 141 -8.60 -7.57 4.39
CA SER A 141 -9.32 -8.26 3.32
C SER A 141 -10.43 -9.17 3.83
N LEU A 142 -10.12 -10.04 4.79
CA LEU A 142 -11.11 -10.92 5.40
C LEU A 142 -12.26 -10.11 6.03
N SER A 143 -11.93 -9.02 6.72
CA SER A 143 -12.93 -8.14 7.34
C SER A 143 -13.78 -7.42 6.29
N ALA A 144 -13.17 -6.95 5.19
CA ALA A 144 -13.89 -6.30 4.10
C ALA A 144 -14.87 -7.25 3.41
N TYR A 145 -14.45 -8.50 3.16
CA TYR A 145 -15.32 -9.54 2.63
C TYR A 145 -16.53 -9.80 3.53
N CYS A 146 -16.33 -9.98 4.83
CA CYS A 146 -17.44 -10.19 5.77
C CYS A 146 -18.37 -8.98 5.81
N TYR A 147 -17.81 -7.78 5.89
CA TYR A 147 -18.57 -6.54 5.94
C TYR A 147 -19.47 -6.37 4.72
N TRP A 148 -18.94 -6.51 3.51
CA TRP A 148 -19.71 -6.35 2.28
C TRP A 148 -20.69 -7.49 2.04
N THR A 149 -20.37 -8.72 2.46
CA THR A 149 -21.33 -9.83 2.48
C THR A 149 -22.53 -9.48 3.34
N LEU A 150 -22.33 -8.99 4.56
CA LEU A 150 -23.42 -8.57 5.45
C LEU A 150 -24.24 -7.41 4.88
N ARG A 151 -23.58 -6.42 4.28
CA ARG A 151 -24.24 -5.26 3.64
C ARG A 151 -25.11 -5.69 2.46
N ASN A 152 -24.63 -6.61 1.63
CA ASN A 152 -25.37 -7.15 0.48
C ASN A 152 -26.56 -8.02 0.92
N ASN A 153 -26.50 -8.61 2.11
CA ASN A 153 -27.59 -9.34 2.74
C ASN A 153 -28.51 -8.45 3.60
N GLY A 154 -28.56 -7.15 3.33
CA GLY A 154 -29.54 -6.22 3.92
C GLY A 154 -29.20 -5.68 5.31
N ASN A 155 -28.06 -6.02 5.91
CA ASN A 155 -27.66 -5.46 7.21
C ASN A 155 -27.34 -3.97 7.05
N SER A 156 -27.75 -3.14 8.02
CA SER A 156 -27.39 -1.72 8.06
C SER A 156 -25.88 -1.51 8.23
N TYR A 157 -25.41 -0.28 7.99
CA TYR A 157 -24.00 0.10 8.21
C TYR A 157 -23.56 -0.23 9.64
N ILE A 158 -24.37 0.13 10.63
CA ILE A 158 -24.05 -0.03 12.06
C ILE A 158 -24.00 -1.52 12.44
N GLU A 159 -24.93 -2.33 11.93
CA GLU A 159 -24.98 -3.76 12.21
C GLU A 159 -23.81 -4.50 11.57
N ALA A 160 -23.52 -4.22 10.30
CA ALA A 160 -22.41 -4.87 9.59
C ALA A 160 -21.06 -4.58 10.27
N THR A 161 -20.82 -3.33 10.69
CA THR A 161 -19.62 -2.95 11.44
C THR A 161 -19.52 -3.69 12.77
N LYS A 162 -20.58 -3.59 13.61
CA LYS A 162 -20.59 -4.23 14.94
C LYS A 162 -20.44 -5.75 14.89
N LYS A 163 -21.04 -6.41 13.89
CA LYS A 163 -20.89 -7.84 13.68
C LYS A 163 -19.45 -8.17 13.30
N THR A 164 -18.90 -7.50 12.29
CA THR A 164 -17.56 -7.79 11.76
C THR A 164 -16.44 -7.57 12.78
N GLU A 165 -16.54 -6.55 13.63
CA GLU A 165 -15.54 -6.24 14.67
C GLU A 165 -15.42 -7.30 15.77
N LYS A 166 -16.51 -8.01 16.06
CA LYS A 166 -16.58 -8.98 17.16
C LYS A 166 -16.19 -10.41 16.76
N LEU A 167 -16.09 -10.69 15.46
CA LEU A 167 -15.84 -12.03 14.95
C LEU A 167 -14.35 -12.39 15.04
N SER A 168 -14.07 -13.61 15.50
CA SER A 168 -12.74 -14.20 15.37
C SER A 168 -12.40 -14.48 13.89
N VAL A 169 -11.14 -14.77 13.59
CA VAL A 169 -10.74 -15.17 12.23
C VAL A 169 -11.49 -16.42 11.77
N SER A 170 -11.73 -17.38 12.67
CA SER A 170 -12.51 -18.59 12.36
C SER A 170 -13.95 -18.24 12.02
N ASP A 171 -14.61 -17.42 12.84
CA ASP A 171 -16.01 -17.05 12.63
C ASP A 171 -16.21 -16.21 11.36
N LYS A 172 -15.20 -15.40 10.99
CA LYS A 172 -15.21 -14.68 9.71
C LYS A 172 -15.20 -15.63 8.52
N ASN A 173 -14.37 -16.67 8.55
CA ASN A 173 -14.33 -17.67 7.48
C ASN A 173 -15.65 -18.46 7.41
N GLU A 174 -16.18 -18.87 8.56
CA GLU A 174 -17.48 -19.56 8.64
C GLU A 174 -18.62 -18.70 8.09
N LEU A 175 -18.67 -17.41 8.47
CA LEU A 175 -19.67 -16.47 7.94
C LEU A 175 -19.60 -16.38 6.41
N LEU A 176 -18.41 -16.27 5.83
CA LEU A 176 -18.24 -16.23 4.38
C LEU A 176 -18.68 -17.53 3.72
N PHE A 177 -18.29 -18.67 4.31
CA PHE A 177 -18.65 -19.99 3.81
C PHE A 177 -20.16 -20.22 3.79
N GLN A 178 -20.87 -19.80 4.85
CA GLN A 178 -22.34 -19.84 4.92
C GLN A 178 -23.03 -19.02 3.81
N HIS A 179 -22.36 -17.98 3.31
CA HIS A 179 -22.85 -17.18 2.18
C HIS A 179 -22.25 -17.62 0.84
N GLY A 180 -21.67 -18.83 0.77
CA GLY A 180 -21.13 -19.42 -0.45
C GLY A 180 -19.78 -18.87 -0.90
N ILE A 181 -19.09 -18.09 -0.06
CA ILE A 181 -17.78 -17.50 -0.37
C ILE A 181 -16.68 -18.30 0.32
N ASN A 182 -15.90 -19.04 -0.48
CA ASN A 182 -14.66 -19.64 0.01
C ASN A 182 -13.51 -18.63 -0.07
N TYR A 183 -13.19 -17.98 1.06
CA TYR A 183 -12.12 -16.97 1.14
C TYR A 183 -10.76 -17.50 0.66
N ASN A 184 -10.45 -18.79 0.85
CA ASN A 184 -9.20 -19.36 0.36
C ASN A 184 -9.10 -19.39 -1.18
N SER A 185 -10.24 -19.37 -1.87
CA SER A 185 -10.30 -19.39 -3.34
C SER A 185 -10.29 -17.99 -3.98
N VAL A 186 -10.42 -16.91 -3.18
CA VAL A 186 -10.37 -15.55 -3.73
C VAL A 186 -8.94 -15.21 -4.23
N PRO A 187 -8.81 -14.28 -5.20
CA PRO A 187 -7.51 -13.92 -5.77
C PRO A 187 -6.46 -13.54 -4.72
N SER A 188 -5.22 -13.99 -4.90
CA SER A 188 -4.13 -13.77 -3.93
C SER A 188 -3.86 -12.29 -3.68
N TRP A 189 -3.95 -11.43 -4.69
CA TRP A 189 -3.71 -9.99 -4.54
C TRP A 189 -4.70 -9.32 -3.58
N GLN A 190 -5.94 -9.82 -3.50
CA GLN A 190 -6.95 -9.30 -2.57
C GLN A 190 -6.63 -9.70 -1.13
N LYS A 191 -5.97 -10.85 -0.93
CA LYS A 191 -5.62 -11.38 0.40
C LYS A 191 -4.26 -10.90 0.90
N ARG A 192 -3.29 -10.73 0.01
CA ARG A 192 -1.86 -10.62 0.33
C ARG A 192 -1.19 -9.39 -0.25
N GLY A 193 -1.92 -8.53 -0.97
CA GLY A 193 -1.32 -7.43 -1.72
C GLY A 193 -0.44 -7.91 -2.86
N VAL A 194 0.42 -7.00 -3.34
CA VAL A 194 1.39 -7.27 -4.42
C VAL A 194 2.77 -6.77 -4.01
N GLY A 195 3.75 -7.67 -4.07
CA GLY A 195 5.17 -7.35 -3.95
C GLY A 195 5.81 -7.20 -5.33
N MET A 196 6.75 -6.27 -5.47
CA MET A 196 7.50 -6.00 -6.70
C MET A 196 8.98 -5.87 -6.37
N PHE A 197 9.81 -6.54 -7.16
CA PHE A 197 11.27 -6.47 -7.06
C PHE A 197 11.86 -6.55 -8.47
N TYR A 198 13.11 -6.13 -8.60
CA TYR A 198 13.86 -6.29 -9.84
C TYR A 198 14.41 -7.72 -9.93
N GLU A 199 14.15 -8.38 -11.06
CA GLU A 199 14.73 -9.68 -11.39
C GLU A 199 15.70 -9.51 -12.56
N SER A 200 16.89 -10.10 -12.45
CA SER A 200 17.85 -10.14 -13.56
C SER A 200 17.50 -11.31 -14.48
N ILE A 201 17.25 -11.02 -15.75
CA ILE A 201 16.86 -12.02 -16.75
C ILE A 201 17.91 -12.05 -17.85
N ASP A 202 18.54 -13.20 -18.04
CA ASP A 202 19.47 -13.42 -19.15
C ASP A 202 18.71 -13.38 -20.48
N ARG A 203 19.12 -12.47 -21.37
CA ARG A 203 18.59 -12.40 -22.74
C ARG A 203 19.70 -12.73 -23.73
N LYS A 204 19.47 -13.73 -24.58
CA LYS A 204 20.36 -14.03 -25.72
C LYS A 204 20.22 -12.93 -26.78
N GLY A 205 21.22 -12.06 -26.87
CA GLY A 205 21.37 -11.14 -27.99
C GLY A 205 22.11 -11.79 -29.16
N ILE A 206 21.72 -11.45 -30.39
CA ILE A 206 22.55 -11.69 -31.58
C ILE A 206 23.22 -10.35 -31.89
N ASN A 207 24.55 -10.35 -31.96
CA ASN A 207 25.36 -9.19 -32.33
C ASN A 207 25.32 -8.97 -33.85
#